data_AF-A0A955EC50-F1
#
_entry.id   AF-A0A955EC50-F1
#
_cell.length_a   1.000
_cell.length_b   1.000
_cell.length_c   1.000
_cell.angle_alpha   90.00
_cell.angle_beta   90.00
_cell.angle_gamma   90.00
#
_symmetry.space_group_name_H-M   'P 1'
#
loop_
_entity.id
_entity.type
_entity.pdbx_description
1 polymer ?
#
loop_
_entity_poly.entity_id
_entity_poly.type
_entity_poly.pdbx_seq_one_letter_code
_entity_poly.pdbx_strand_id
1 'polypeptide(L)' 'MEQTNTTPKPNITKDTNIAELVFRYPVAEEILLDYGLHCAGCIANGFDTLESGAKIHGLTDDEIAEMLERILEAIEFEE' A
#
# COMPACT_ATOMS: atom_id res chain seq x y z
N MET A 1 12.61 -32.66 -9.94
CA MET A 1 13.41 -31.44 -9.71
C MET A 1 12.40 -30.34 -9.54
N GLU A 2 12.38 -29.72 -8.35
CA GLU A 2 11.32 -28.84 -7.84
C GLU A 2 10.72 -27.91 -8.91
N GLN A 3 9.40 -27.95 -9.04
CA GLN A 3 8.63 -26.83 -9.56
C GLN A 3 8.51 -25.83 -8.41
N THR A 4 9.42 -24.85 -8.33
CA THR A 4 9.27 -23.72 -7.42
C THR A 4 8.23 -22.78 -8.03
N ASN A 5 6.97 -22.96 -7.69
CA ASN A 5 5.94 -21.94 -7.87
C ASN A 5 6.31 -20.75 -6.97
N THR A 6 7.10 -19.83 -7.50
CA THR A 6 7.23 -18.48 -6.92
C THR A 6 6.33 -17.58 -7.75
N THR A 7 5.11 -17.36 -7.28
CA THR A 7 4.30 -16.24 -7.74
C THR A 7 5.17 -14.97 -7.63
N PRO A 8 5.29 -14.15 -8.69
CA PRO A 8 6.09 -12.94 -8.59
C PRO A 8 5.44 -12.01 -7.56
N LYS A 9 6.18 -11.70 -6.48
CA LYS A 9 5.74 -10.75 -5.46
C LYS A 9 5.25 -9.46 -6.13
N PRO A 10 4.12 -8.89 -5.69
CA PRO A 10 3.61 -7.66 -6.26
C PRO A 10 4.63 -6.54 -6.05
N ASN A 11 4.98 -5.85 -7.13
CA ASN A 11 5.95 -4.74 -7.09
C ASN A 11 5.27 -3.47 -6.57
N ILE A 12 5.04 -3.42 -5.25
CA ILE A 12 4.51 -2.25 -4.54
C ILE A 12 5.69 -1.48 -3.95
N THR A 13 5.71 -0.17 -4.17
CA THR A 13 6.75 0.73 -3.68
C THR A 13 6.11 2.01 -3.15
N LYS A 14 6.90 2.87 -2.52
CA LYS A 14 6.42 4.18 -2.05
C LYS A 14 5.87 5.09 -3.16
N ASP A 15 6.25 4.84 -4.41
CA ASP A 15 5.78 5.56 -5.61
C ASP A 15 4.47 4.97 -6.16
N THR A 16 3.97 3.87 -5.60
CA THR A 16 2.70 3.27 -5.99
C THR A 16 1.55 4.23 -5.69
N ASN A 17 0.67 4.40 -6.68
CA ASN A 17 -0.54 5.20 -6.54
C ASN A 17 -1.51 4.53 -5.55
N ILE A 18 -2.04 5.31 -4.61
CA ILE A 18 -2.90 4.80 -3.53
C ILE A 18 -4.19 4.20 -4.08
N ALA A 19 -4.82 4.85 -5.05
CA ALA A 19 -6.08 4.36 -5.63
C ALA A 19 -5.89 3.07 -6.44
N GLU A 20 -4.79 2.96 -7.20
CA GLU A 20 -4.44 1.71 -7.89
C GLU A 20 -4.19 0.57 -6.89
N LEU A 21 -3.46 0.85 -5.81
CA LEU A 21 -3.17 -0.12 -4.76
C LEU A 21 -4.46 -0.68 -4.15
N VAL A 22 -5.36 0.18 -3.68
CA VAL A 22 -6.62 -0.24 -3.04
C VAL A 22 -7.54 -0.96 -4.04
N PHE A 23 -7.57 -0.50 -5.30
CA PHE A 23 -8.35 -1.17 -6.35
C PHE A 23 -7.86 -2.60 -6.61
N ARG A 24 -6.54 -2.83 -6.61
CA ARG A 24 -5.94 -4.14 -6.87
C ARG A 24 -5.92 -5.03 -5.62
N TYR A 25 -5.73 -4.44 -4.45
CA TYR A 25 -5.60 -5.12 -3.17
C TYR A 25 -6.48 -4.42 -2.11
N PRO A 26 -7.77 -4.79 -2.02
CA PRO A 26 -8.69 -4.19 -1.06
C PRO A 26 -8.22 -4.30 0.39
N VAL A 27 -7.47 -5.36 0.73
CA VAL A 27 -6.84 -5.53 2.06
C VAL A 27 -5.93 -4.36 2.47
N ALA A 28 -5.33 -3.67 1.49
CA ALA A 28 -4.49 -2.50 1.77
C ALA A 28 -5.30 -1.32 2.33
N GLU A 29 -6.62 -1.25 2.09
CA GLU A 29 -7.47 -0.18 2.62
C GLU A 29 -7.46 -0.16 4.16
N GLU A 30 -7.57 -1.33 4.79
CA GLU A 30 -7.57 -1.43 6.26
C GLU A 30 -6.25 -0.94 6.86
N ILE A 31 -5.12 -1.26 6.20
CA ILE A 31 -3.80 -0.82 6.66
C ILE A 31 -3.65 0.69 6.46
N LEU A 32 -4.04 1.23 5.30
CA LEU A 32 -3.99 2.68 5.06
C LEU A 32 -4.85 3.46 6.07
N LEU A 33 -5.99 2.90 6.49
CA LEU A 33 -6.83 3.47 7.53
C LEU A 33 -6.11 3.57 8.88
N ASP A 34 -5.35 2.55 9.28
CA ASP A 34 -4.54 2.56 10.52
C ASP A 34 -3.52 3.71 10.53
N TYR A 35 -2.97 4.05 9.36
CA TYR A 35 -2.01 5.15 9.18
C TYR A 35 -2.69 6.50 8.91
N GLY A 36 -4.02 6.60 9.03
CA GLY A 36 -4.77 7.84 8.83
C GLY A 36 -4.88 8.27 7.36
N LEU A 37 -4.56 7.38 6.42
CA LEU A 37 -4.71 7.56 4.98
C LEU A 37 -6.09 7.08 4.50
N HIS A 38 -7.14 7.56 5.17
CA HIS A 38 -8.50 7.21 4.80
C HIS A 38 -8.82 7.77 3.40
N CYS A 39 -9.20 6.88 2.49
CA CYS A 39 -9.51 7.20 1.10
C CYS A 39 -11.02 7.36 0.86
N ALA A 40 -11.79 7.75 1.88
CA ALA A 40 -13.25 7.80 1.77
C ALA A 40 -13.70 9.08 1.05
N GLY A 41 -13.45 9.14 -0.26
CA GLY A 41 -14.17 10.02 -1.19
C GLY A 41 -13.44 11.28 -1.66
N CYS A 42 -12.15 11.49 -1.36
CA CYS A 42 -11.43 12.63 -1.93
C CYS A 42 -10.83 12.26 -3.30
N ILE A 43 -11.34 12.88 -4.38
CA ILE A 43 -10.78 12.77 -5.74
C ILE A 43 -9.27 13.12 -5.76
N ALA A 44 -8.78 13.88 -4.77
CA ALA A 44 -7.37 14.22 -4.60
C ALA A 44 -6.46 12.99 -4.42
N ASN A 45 -6.87 12.00 -3.61
CA ASN A 45 -6.05 10.81 -3.34
C ASN A 45 -5.96 9.86 -4.55
N GLY A 46 -6.75 10.10 -5.60
CA GLY A 46 -6.68 9.35 -6.86
C GLY A 46 -5.34 9.52 -7.59
N PHE A 47 -4.58 10.57 -7.28
CA PHE A 47 -3.31 10.89 -7.94
C PHE A 47 -2.09 10.82 -7.02
N ASP A 48 -2.29 10.64 -5.71
CA ASP A 48 -1.19 10.57 -4.76
C ASP A 48 -0.48 9.21 -4.75
N THR A 49 0.83 9.25 -4.54
CA THR A 49 1.62 8.07 -4.21
C THR A 49 1.51 7.80 -2.71
N LEU A 50 1.88 6.59 -2.28
CA LEU A 50 1.96 6.26 -0.85
C LEU A 50 2.84 7.26 -0.10
N GLU A 51 4.00 7.63 -0.65
CA GLU A 51 4.89 8.61 -0.03
C GLU A 51 4.27 10.01 0.03
N SER A 52 3.70 10.51 -1.06
CA SER A 52 3.15 11.88 -1.09
C SER A 52 1.95 12.02 -0.16
N GLY A 53 1.03 11.05 -0.21
CA GLY A 53 -0.14 11.00 0.66
C GLY A 53 0.25 10.91 2.14
N ALA A 54 1.17 10.01 2.48
CA ALA A 54 1.69 9.86 3.84
C ALA A 54 2.35 11.14 4.36
N LYS A 55 3.19 11.80 3.56
CA LYS A 55 3.87 13.05 3.96
C LYS A 55 2.92 14.21 4.17
N ILE A 56 1.84 14.32 3.39
CA ILE A 56 0.80 15.34 3.60
C ILE A 56 0.11 15.14 4.96
N HIS A 57 -0.03 13.89 5.40
CA HIS A 57 -0.60 13.53 6.69
C HIS A 57 0.42 13.52 7.85
N GLY A 58 1.67 13.91 7.59
CA GLY A 58 2.71 14.10 8.61
C GLY A 58 3.46 12.84 9.00
N LEU A 59 3.36 11.76 8.24
CA LEU A 59 4.11 10.53 8.50
C LEU A 59 5.59 10.72 8.17
N THR A 60 6.42 10.10 9.00
CA THR A 60 7.87 10.00 8.81
C THR A 60 8.23 8.94 7.78
N ASP A 61 9.47 9.01 7.25
CA ASP A 61 9.96 8.01 6.30
C ASP A 61 9.96 6.58 6.93
N ASP A 62 10.18 6.48 8.24
CA ASP A 62 10.13 5.22 8.99
C ASP A 62 8.70 4.65 9.05
N GLU A 63 7.70 5.50 9.36
CA GLU A 63 6.30 5.09 9.36
C GLU A 63 5.81 4.68 7.96
N ILE A 64 6.31 5.35 6.91
CA ILE A 64 6.02 4.99 5.52
C ILE A 64 6.61 3.62 5.16
N ALA A 65 7.84 3.34 5.61
CA ALA A 65 8.47 2.04 5.39
C ALA A 65 7.71 0.93 6.12
N GLU A 66 7.32 1.14 7.38
CA GLU A 66 6.53 0.19 8.17
C GLU A 66 5.16 -0.08 7.51
N MET A 67 4.47 0.97 7.07
CA MET A 67 3.21 0.84 6.34
C MET A 67 3.37 0.00 5.07
N LEU A 68 4.43 0.25 4.28
CA LEU A 68 4.71 -0.50 3.06
C LEU A 68 4.99 -1.97 3.34
N GLU A 69 5.75 -2.27 4.40
CA GLU A 69 6.02 -3.65 4.84
C GLU A 69 4.73 -4.37 5.22
N ARG A 70 3.85 -3.72 6.01
CA ARG A 70 2.55 -4.29 6.40
C ARG A 70 1.65 -4.55 5.19
N ILE A 71 1.64 -3.65 4.21
CA ILE A 71 0.88 -3.83 2.95
C ILE A 71 1.39 -5.06 2.20
N LEU A 72 2.71 -5.19 2.02
CA LEU A 72 3.31 -6.33 1.32
C LEU A 72 3.01 -7.64 2.05
N GLU A 73 3.16 -7.66 3.38
CA GLU A 73 2.85 -8.80 4.22
C GLU A 73 1.39 -9.23 4.07
N ALA A 74 0.44 -8.31 4.18
CA ALA A 74 -0.98 -8.61 4.06
C ALA A 74 -1.35 -9.16 2.67
N ILE A 75 -0.77 -8.61 1.59
CA ILE A 75 -1.01 -9.12 0.24
C ILE A 75 -0.46 -10.55 0.08
N GLU A 76 0.72 -10.84 0.65
CA GLU A 76 1.31 -12.19 0.60
C GLU A 76 0.47 -13.25 1.34
N PHE A 77 -0.29 -12.85 2.38
CA PHE A 77 -1.14 -13.77 3.14
C PHE A 77 -2.54 -13.98 2.57
N GLU A 78 -2.99 -13.14 1.62
CA GLU A 78 -4.29 -13.32 0.95
C GLU A 78 -4.23 -14.17 -0.34
N GLU A 79 -3.03 -14.55 -0.81
CA GLU A 79 -2.83 -15.46 -1.97
C GLU A 79 -2.85 -16.96 -1.64
#